data_AF-A0A7C6BP06-F1
#
_entry.id   AF-A0A7C6BP06-F1
#
_cell.length_a   1.000
_cell.length_b   1.000
_cell.length_c   1.000
_cell.angle_alpha   90.00
_cell.angle_beta   90.00
_cell.angle_gamma   90.00
#
_symmetry.space_group_name_H-M   'P 1'
#
loop_
_entity.id
_entity.type
_entity.pdbx_description
1 polymer ?
#
loop_
_entity_poly.entity_id
_entity_poly.type
_entity_poly.pdbx_seq_one_letter_code
_entity_poly.pdbx_strand_id
1 'polypeptide(L)'
;MDESGSQTIYLRRYKCNDCGKKFVISPDSVIKPHHRYANIFKDKVESLIQTGYRSLRKSGEDLQTFLGISPSHTTIKNWLTQGAENHIQNICIVYSSYYCYDEQYIKLNGTRPTY
;
A
#
# COMPACT_ATOMS: atom_id res chain seq x y z
N MET A 1 13.61 18.43 4.68
CA MET A 1 12.50 18.30 3.72
C MET A 1 13.07 17.48 2.58
N ASP A 2 12.81 16.19 2.57
CA ASP A 2 13.39 15.28 1.57
C ASP A 2 12.71 15.51 0.22
N GLU A 3 13.49 15.78 -0.83
CA GLU A 3 13.05 15.95 -2.21
C GLU A 3 12.43 14.64 -2.75
N SER A 4 11.17 14.41 -2.39
CA SER A 4 10.39 13.25 -2.82
C SER A 4 9.51 13.67 -3.98
N GLY A 5 9.81 13.19 -5.18
CA GLY A 5 9.06 13.50 -6.40
C GLY A 5 9.21 12.41 -7.45
N SER A 6 8.44 12.50 -8.52
CA SER A 6 8.53 11.55 -9.64
C SER A 6 9.88 11.67 -10.34
N GLN A 7 10.69 10.61 -10.29
CA GLN A 7 11.97 10.54 -10.98
C GLN A 7 11.90 9.54 -12.15
N THR A 8 12.41 9.95 -13.31
CA THR A 8 12.56 9.07 -14.47
C THR A 8 13.97 8.47 -14.44
N ILE A 9 14.07 7.17 -14.20
CA ILE A 9 15.34 6.45 -14.14
C ILE A 9 15.57 5.73 -15.46
N TYR A 10 16.73 5.94 -16.09
CA TYR A 10 17.15 5.21 -17.28
C TYR A 10 18.13 4.10 -16.89
N LEU A 11 17.73 2.84 -17.13
CA LEU A 11 18.59 1.69 -16.85
C LEU A 11 19.45 1.36 -18.07
N ARG A 12 20.77 1.38 -17.88
CA ARG A 12 21.72 0.99 -18.94
C ARG A 12 21.76 -0.52 -19.09
N ARG A 13 21.60 -0.99 -20.32
CA ARG A 13 21.71 -2.39 -20.71
C ARG A 13 23.09 -2.64 -21.31
N TYR A 14 23.80 -3.61 -20.78
CA TYR A 14 25.14 -3.99 -21.20
C TYR A 14 25.11 -5.32 -21.95
N LYS A 15 26.05 -5.48 -22.88
CA LYS A 15 26.29 -6.75 -23.58
C LYS A 15 27.78 -7.04 -23.49
N CYS A 16 28.12 -8.25 -23.04
CA CYS A 16 29.47 -8.78 -23.06
C CYS A 16 29.88 -9.06 -24.51
N ASN A 17 31.02 -8.51 -24.93
CA ASN A 17 31.50 -8.72 -26.30
C ASN A 17 32.07 -10.13 -26.51
N ASP A 18 32.72 -10.70 -25.48
CA ASP A 18 33.37 -12.01 -25.59
C ASP A 18 32.36 -13.18 -25.52
N CYS A 19 31.36 -13.03 -24.64
CA CYS A 19 30.43 -14.10 -24.29
C CYS A 19 28.99 -13.85 -24.78
N GLY A 20 28.71 -12.69 -25.36
CA GLY A 20 27.39 -12.31 -25.89
C GLY A 20 26.27 -12.11 -24.86
N LYS A 21 26.52 -12.42 -23.57
CA LYS A 21 25.53 -12.31 -22.49
C LYS A 21 25.09 -10.86 -22.27
N LYS A 22 23.81 -10.67 -21.97
CA LYS A 22 23.19 -9.36 -21.70
C LYS A 22 23.00 -9.19 -20.20
N PHE A 23 23.33 -8.00 -19.70
CA PHE A 23 23.18 -7.64 -18.29
C PHE A 23 22.45 -6.31 -18.18
N VAL A 24 21.64 -6.17 -17.14
CA VAL A 24 20.96 -4.91 -16.80
C VAL A 24 21.28 -4.63 -15.35
N ILE A 25 21.63 -3.39 -15.02
CA ILE A 25 21.75 -2.98 -13.63
C ILE A 25 20.37 -3.12 -13.00
N SER A 26 20.27 -3.97 -11.99
CA SER A 26 19.03 -4.24 -11.28
C SER A 26 18.85 -3.21 -10.14
N PRO A 27 17.74 -2.45 -10.13
CA PRO A 27 17.36 -1.63 -8.99
C PRO A 27 16.54 -2.42 -7.95
N ASP A 28 16.60 -3.77 -7.96
CA ASP A 28 15.70 -4.64 -7.18
C ASP A 28 15.80 -4.41 -5.67
N SER A 29 16.89 -3.80 -5.19
CA SER A 29 17.05 -3.40 -3.78
C SER A 29 16.09 -2.29 -3.34
N VAL A 30 15.64 -1.43 -4.26
CA VAL A 30 14.77 -0.29 -3.97
C VAL A 30 13.35 -0.50 -4.51
N ILE A 31 13.25 -1.04 -5.73
CA ILE A 31 11.98 -1.22 -6.44
C ILE A 31 11.93 -2.65 -6.96
N LYS A 32 10.91 -3.42 -6.55
CA LYS A 32 10.70 -4.79 -7.05
C LYS A 32 10.52 -4.80 -8.58
N PRO A 33 10.91 -5.89 -9.27
CA PRO A 33 10.71 -6.03 -10.71
C PRO A 33 9.25 -5.74 -11.10
N HIS A 34 9.05 -4.97 -12.17
CA HIS A 34 7.73 -4.58 -12.69
C HIS A 34 6.85 -3.74 -11.74
N HIS A 35 7.39 -3.22 -10.64
CA HIS A 35 6.70 -2.24 -9.79
C HIS A 35 7.14 -0.81 -10.11
N ARG A 36 6.21 0.13 -9.94
CA ARG A 36 6.46 1.57 -10.12
C ARG A 36 6.83 2.28 -8.83
N TYR A 37 6.41 1.74 -7.69
CA TYR A 37 6.56 2.38 -6.38
C TYR A 37 7.45 1.52 -5.48
N ALA A 38 8.34 2.18 -4.73
CA ALA A 38 9.12 1.56 -3.66
C ALA A 38 8.21 1.14 -2.49
N ASN A 39 8.67 0.16 -1.68
CA ASN A 39 7.88 -0.32 -0.54
C ASN A 39 7.67 0.75 0.54
N ILE A 40 8.58 1.72 0.66
CA ILE A 40 8.49 2.85 1.60
C ILE A 40 7.15 3.61 1.46
N PHE A 41 6.61 3.69 0.24
CA PHE A 41 5.31 4.33 0.00
C PHE A 41 4.15 3.51 0.54
N LYS A 42 4.24 2.17 0.50
CA LYS A 42 3.22 1.28 1.07
C LYS A 42 3.17 1.43 2.59
N ASP A 43 4.33 1.41 3.23
CA ASP A 43 4.46 1.52 4.68
C ASP A 43 3.90 2.87 5.19
N LYS A 44 4.17 3.96 4.46
CA LYS A 44 3.59 5.29 4.78
C LYS A 44 2.07 5.30 4.66
N VAL A 45 1.50 4.70 3.61
CA VAL A 45 0.04 4.61 3.45
C VAL A 45 -0.60 3.84 4.58
N GLU A 46 0.00 2.73 4.99
CA GLU A 46 -0.46 1.94 6.12
C GLU A 46 -0.47 2.76 7.42
N SER A 47 0.62 3.49 7.69
CA SER A 47 0.71 4.37 8.86
C SER A 47 -0.33 5.50 8.87
N LEU A 48 -0.66 6.06 7.70
CA LEU A 48 -1.66 7.13 7.55
C LEU A 48 -3.08 6.63 7.82
N ILE A 49 -3.38 5.37 7.52
CA ILE A 49 -4.69 4.76 7.74
C ILE A 49 -4.85 4.30 9.19
N GLN A 50 -3.78 3.80 9.81
CA GLN A 50 -3.78 3.45 11.23
C GLN A 50 -3.99 4.67 12.13
N THR A 51 -3.45 5.84 11.75
CA THR A 51 -3.58 7.08 12.54
C THR A 51 -4.93 7.77 12.41
N GLY A 52 -5.74 7.45 11.39
CA GLY A 52 -7.08 8.02 11.29
C GLY A 52 -7.91 7.50 10.13
N TYR A 53 -9.23 7.68 10.25
CA TYR A 53 -10.17 7.28 9.20
C TYR A 53 -10.08 8.25 8.01
N ARG A 54 -9.37 7.84 6.96
CA ARG A 54 -9.25 8.56 5.68
C ARG A 54 -9.80 7.70 4.56
N SER A 55 -10.49 8.32 3.60
CA SER A 55 -10.85 7.62 2.38
C SER A 55 -9.60 7.42 1.52
N LEU A 56 -9.56 6.32 0.78
CA LEU A 56 -8.46 5.99 -0.14
C LEU A 56 -8.18 7.09 -1.18
N ARG A 57 -9.18 7.92 -1.53
CA ARG A 57 -8.96 9.10 -2.39
C ARG A 57 -8.17 10.20 -1.67
N LYS A 58 -8.59 10.54 -0.45
CA LYS A 58 -7.89 11.53 0.39
C LYS A 58 -6.48 11.07 0.73
N SER A 59 -6.27 9.77 0.96
CA SER A 59 -4.92 9.21 1.12
C SER A 59 -4.05 9.46 -0.12
N GLY A 60 -4.60 9.39 -1.33
CA GLY A 60 -3.88 9.74 -2.56
C GLY A 60 -3.53 11.22 -2.66
N GLU A 61 -4.43 12.10 -2.20
CA GLU A 61 -4.19 13.55 -2.11
C GLU A 61 -3.08 13.84 -1.08
N ASP A 62 -3.13 13.21 0.09
CA ASP A 62 -2.13 13.35 1.15
C ASP A 62 -0.75 12.92 0.65
N LEU A 63 -0.66 11.78 -0.06
CA LEU A 63 0.60 11.33 -0.68
C LEU A 63 1.13 12.33 -1.72
N GLN A 64 0.23 12.98 -2.47
CA GLN A 64 0.63 14.01 -3.43
C GLN A 64 1.18 15.25 -2.70
N THR A 65 0.56 15.65 -1.59
CA THR A 65 1.01 16.80 -0.79
C THR A 65 2.33 16.53 -0.07
N PHE A 66 2.50 15.33 0.52
CA PHE A 66 3.68 15.02 1.34
C PHE A 66 4.86 14.44 0.55
N LEU A 67 4.60 13.69 -0.53
CA LEU A 67 5.61 12.89 -1.23
C LEU A 67 5.67 13.16 -2.74
N GLY A 68 4.85 14.10 -3.24
CA GLY A 68 4.82 14.47 -4.65
C GLY A 68 4.32 13.36 -5.59
N ILE A 69 3.71 12.29 -5.06
CA ILE A 69 3.21 11.15 -5.83
C ILE A 69 1.68 11.04 -5.74
N SER A 70 1.04 10.76 -6.87
CA SER A 70 -0.42 10.52 -6.93
C SER A 70 -0.71 9.08 -7.40
N PRO A 71 -0.60 8.07 -6.52
CA PRO A 71 -1.09 6.74 -6.84
C PRO A 71 -2.62 6.75 -6.92
N SER A 72 -3.17 5.96 -7.84
CA SER A 72 -4.63 5.82 -7.95
C SER A 72 -5.20 5.17 -6.69
N HIS A 73 -6.47 5.47 -6.38
CA HIS A 73 -7.21 4.79 -5.32
C HIS A 73 -7.17 3.25 -5.47
N THR A 74 -7.21 2.73 -6.70
CA THR A 74 -7.10 1.28 -6.96
C THR A 74 -5.74 0.73 -6.54
N THR A 75 -4.67 1.48 -6.80
CA THR A 75 -3.31 1.12 -6.37
C THR A 75 -3.19 1.09 -4.85
N ILE A 76 -3.71 2.13 -4.18
CA ILE A 76 -3.73 2.22 -2.71
C ILE A 76 -4.54 1.07 -2.12
N LYS A 77 -5.72 0.76 -2.68
CA LYS A 77 -6.52 -0.39 -2.27
C LYS A 77 -5.71 -1.69 -2.37
N ASN A 78 -5.05 -1.92 -3.50
CA ASN A 78 -4.25 -3.13 -3.73
C ASN A 78 -3.11 -3.25 -2.72
N TRP A 79 -2.44 -2.15 -2.36
CA TRP A 79 -1.38 -2.16 -1.34
C TRP A 79 -1.90 -2.60 0.02
N LEU A 80 -3.08 -2.13 0.42
CA LEU A 80 -3.67 -2.44 1.73
C LEU A 80 -4.25 -3.84 1.81
N THR A 81 -4.76 -4.37 0.70
CA THR A 81 -5.28 -5.73 0.64
C THR A 81 -4.19 -6.79 0.51
N GLN A 82 -2.97 -6.40 0.11
CA GLN A 82 -1.89 -7.34 -0.14
C GLN A 82 -1.30 -7.83 1.19
N GLY A 83 -1.69 -9.04 1.61
CA GLY A 83 -1.20 -9.66 2.84
C GLY A 83 -2.10 -9.48 4.07
N ALA A 84 -3.29 -8.87 3.91
CA ALA A 84 -4.28 -8.80 4.97
C ALA A 84 -4.84 -10.22 5.24
N GLU A 85 -4.63 -10.73 6.46
CA GLU A 85 -5.33 -11.92 6.92
C GLU A 85 -6.79 -11.56 7.17
N ASN A 86 -7.70 -12.14 6.39
CA ASN A 86 -9.15 -11.91 6.52
C ASN A 86 -9.77 -12.66 7.72
N HIS A 87 -8.94 -13.17 8.63
CA HIS A 87 -9.33 -14.08 9.68
C HIS A 87 -8.67 -13.68 11.00
N ILE A 88 -9.49 -13.39 12.00
CA ILE A 88 -9.02 -13.22 13.38
C ILE A 88 -8.92 -14.62 13.99
N GLN A 89 -7.71 -15.11 14.22
CA GLN A 89 -7.50 -16.33 14.98
C GLN A 89 -7.91 -16.09 16.44
N ASN A 90 -8.90 -16.83 16.94
CA ASN A 90 -9.26 -16.76 18.34
C ASN A 90 -8.27 -17.58 19.17
N ILE A 91 -7.19 -16.93 19.61
CA ILE A 91 -6.05 -17.58 20.28
C ILE A 91 -6.28 -17.75 21.78
N CYS A 92 -7.31 -17.13 22.36
CA CYS A 92 -7.53 -17.14 23.80
C CYS A 92 -8.48 -18.28 24.23
N ILE A 93 -7.94 -19.24 24.95
CA ILE A 93 -8.65 -20.39 25.56
C ILE A 93 -9.11 -20.12 27.00
N VAL A 94 -8.71 -18.99 27.60
CA VAL A 94 -9.05 -18.63 28.98
C VAL A 94 -10.16 -17.59 28.98
N TYR A 95 -11.32 -18.00 29.47
CA TYR A 95 -12.52 -17.17 29.53
C TYR A 95 -12.52 -16.26 30.77
N SER A 96 -12.80 -14.98 30.56
CA SER A 96 -13.04 -14.00 31.65
C SER A 96 -14.43 -14.23 32.26
N SER A 97 -14.63 -13.83 33.51
CA SER A 97 -15.96 -13.82 34.16
C SER A 97 -16.80 -12.59 33.77
N TYR A 98 -16.18 -11.57 33.17
CA TYR A 98 -16.83 -10.33 32.77
C TYR A 98 -16.59 -10.06 31.29
N TYR A 99 -17.67 -9.78 30.56
CA TYR A 99 -17.66 -9.40 29.15
C TYR A 99 -18.41 -8.09 28.97
N CYS A 100 -17.81 -7.15 28.25
CA CYS A 100 -18.48 -5.96 27.77
C CYS A 100 -18.93 -6.20 26.33
N TYR A 101 -20.16 -5.81 26.03
CA TYR A 101 -20.73 -5.88 24.68
C TYR A 101 -20.87 -4.46 24.13
N ASP A 102 -20.42 -4.27 22.90
CA ASP A 102 -20.59 -3.03 22.14
C ASP A 102 -21.03 -3.36 20.71
N GLU A 103 -21.91 -2.53 20.16
CA GLU A 103 -22.50 -2.73 18.84
C GLU A 103 -22.00 -1.68 17.86
N GLN A 104 -21.50 -2.13 16.70
CA GLN A 104 -21.13 -1.24 15.62
C GLN A 104 -21.90 -1.57 14.33
N TYR A 105 -22.66 -0.59 13.84
CA TYR A 105 -23.43 -0.72 12.61
C TYR A 105 -22.61 -0.18 11.42
N ILE A 106 -22.22 -1.07 10.50
CA ILE A 106 -21.50 -0.72 9.27
C ILE A 106 -22.32 -1.16 8.06
N LYS A 107 -22.58 -0.23 7.14
CA LYS A 107 -23.29 -0.53 5.89
C LYS A 107 -22.32 -1.08 4.84
N LEU A 108 -22.47 -2.36 4.50
CA LEU A 108 -21.71 -3.02 3.44
C LEU A 108 -22.55 -3.09 2.16
N ASN A 109 -22.07 -2.51 1.06
CA ASN A 109 -22.67 -2.61 -0.29
C ASN A 109 -24.18 -2.30 -0.40
N GLY A 110 -24.78 -1.57 0.54
CA GLY A 110 -26.22 -1.32 0.49
C GLY A 110 -26.57 -0.17 -0.46
N THR A 111 -27.57 -0.40 -1.32
CA THR A 111 -28.20 0.66 -2.12
C THR A 111 -28.84 1.72 -1.22
N ARG A 112 -28.84 2.98 -1.66
CA ARG A 112 -29.67 4.01 -1.02
C ARG A 112 -31.11 3.76 -1.48
N PRO A 113 -32.08 3.57 -0.57
CA PRO A 113 -33.48 3.52 -0.98
C PRO A 113 -33.83 4.88 -1.57
N THR A 114 -34.26 4.88 -2.83
CA THR A 114 -34.85 6.05 -3.49
C THR A 114 -36.31 6.11 -3.06
N TYR A 115 -36.67 7.10 -2.25
CA TYR A 115 -38.05 7.46 -1.94
C TYR A 115 -38.45 8.68 -2.77
#